data_AF-A0A2P5NN42-F1
#
_entry.id   AF-A0A2P5NN42-F1
#
_cell.length_a   1.000
_cell.length_b   1.000
_cell.length_c   1.000
_cell.angle_alpha   90.00
_cell.angle_beta   90.00
_cell.angle_gamma   90.00
#
_symmetry.space_group_name_H-M   'P 1'
#
loop_
_entity.id
_entity.type
_entity.pdbx_description
1 polymer ?
#
loop_
_entity_poly.entity_id
_entity_poly.type
_entity_poly.pdbx_seq_one_letter_code
_entity_poly.pdbx_strand_id
1 'polypeptide(L)'
;MDVQTVLAVNLMAISALMIALWLAQRRRDLMSFTLVNALVLAVGAIALWRMPQEAGGLVAFVFVPLVATPLALGAFQTRFTRAGRMEAAARCADLVALFHPTPAMRLSAACARAAAIPDPREKARVLAALAADAPSGQAAGIEARLLADRGEWDKVLVLSQDPENARQLCGYRFRALGEAGRVEELMRDYARSSDVIPLEQTPFAWLFVLAFGGRPRDVSALAARLLRVDADTAAYWIGVARLQAGDEKAARSEFQMLAASVKESPAATAARRQLAKEWGPPLPLSPRAREIVDGVAARAAIEISRQERGWRPPPVTLALGLANAAMFAAEIALGGSQNADTLIALGALWPPLALDGEGWRILTATFLHYGFLHFALNMLMLGLIGREVEYEVGSLRTLGAYVGGALFSSVFVLVLMERGVVGYGLYVGASGAIFALFGVIGALRTKDWLRHRASLDSFRVTVVGFAMLVQIAADFLLPLSSLTAHLSGFGFGLVLGMFVGPKRR
;
A
#
# COMPACT_ATOMS: atom_id res chain seq x y z
N MET A 1 -30.56 5.14 6.79
CA MET A 1 -29.67 6.17 6.22
C MET A 1 -29.81 6.15 4.71
N ASP A 2 -30.00 7.31 4.08
CA ASP A 2 -30.00 7.44 2.64
C ASP A 2 -28.57 7.25 2.05
N VAL A 3 -28.49 6.97 0.75
CA VAL A 3 -27.23 6.73 0.02
C VAL A 3 -26.27 7.92 0.06
N GLN A 4 -26.79 9.15 0.24
CA GLN A 4 -26.04 10.39 0.19
C GLN A 4 -25.25 10.59 1.48
N THR A 5 -25.90 10.38 2.63
CA THR A 5 -25.25 10.35 3.94
C THR A 5 -24.10 9.35 3.97
N VAL A 6 -24.31 8.17 3.42
CA VAL A 6 -23.31 7.10 3.34
C VAL A 6 -22.10 7.51 2.52
N LEU A 7 -22.36 7.98 1.30
CA LEU A 7 -21.30 8.37 0.37
C LEU A 7 -20.46 9.49 1.00
N ALA A 8 -21.11 10.47 1.64
CA ALA A 8 -20.43 11.55 2.36
C ALA A 8 -19.52 11.01 3.46
N VAL A 9 -20.05 10.19 4.38
CA VAL A 9 -19.29 9.64 5.51
C VAL A 9 -18.09 8.81 5.05
N ASN A 10 -18.25 7.98 4.00
CA ASN A 10 -17.16 7.16 3.48
C ASN A 10 -16.04 7.99 2.86
N LEU A 11 -16.37 8.97 2.02
CA LEU A 11 -15.39 9.86 1.41
C LEU A 11 -14.68 10.72 2.47
N MET A 12 -15.41 11.20 3.48
CA MET A 12 -14.84 11.87 4.65
C MET A 12 -13.89 10.95 5.42
N ALA A 13 -14.27 9.69 5.67
CA ALA A 13 -13.41 8.73 6.36
C ALA A 13 -12.11 8.48 5.57
N ILE A 14 -12.19 8.31 4.24
CA ILE A 14 -10.99 8.22 3.39
C ILE A 14 -10.14 9.48 3.52
N SER A 15 -10.74 10.67 3.50
CA SER A 15 -9.98 11.92 3.69
C SER A 15 -9.30 12.02 5.07
N ALA A 16 -9.97 11.60 6.13
CA ALA A 16 -9.38 11.52 7.47
C ALA A 16 -8.19 10.54 7.52
N LEU A 17 -8.31 9.38 6.86
CA LEU A 17 -7.21 8.41 6.73
C LEU A 17 -5.98 9.05 6.11
N MET A 18 -6.19 9.74 5.00
CA MET A 18 -5.10 10.32 4.22
C MET A 18 -4.36 11.38 5.02
N ILE A 19 -5.09 12.22 5.75
CA ILE A 19 -4.50 13.19 6.68
C ILE A 19 -3.68 12.46 7.75
N ALA A 20 -4.25 11.45 8.40
CA ALA A 20 -3.55 10.69 9.44
C ALA A 20 -2.27 10.04 8.91
N LEU A 21 -2.31 9.43 7.71
CA LEU A 21 -1.15 8.82 7.07
C LEU A 21 -0.07 9.84 6.73
N TRP A 22 -0.43 11.00 6.18
CA TRP A 22 0.57 12.01 5.82
C TRP A 22 1.19 12.70 7.03
N LEU A 23 0.40 12.93 8.09
CA LEU A 23 0.90 13.41 9.37
C LEU A 23 1.85 12.39 10.01
N ALA A 24 1.47 11.10 10.04
CA ALA A 24 2.32 10.03 10.53
C ALA A 24 3.63 9.91 9.71
N GLN A 25 3.55 10.12 8.39
CA GLN A 25 4.71 10.14 7.50
C GLN A 25 5.47 11.48 7.53
N ARG A 26 5.04 12.51 8.25
CA ARG A 26 5.68 13.86 8.29
C ARG A 26 6.01 14.42 6.89
N ARG A 27 5.12 14.23 5.90
CA ARG A 27 5.31 14.69 4.51
C ARG A 27 4.83 16.14 4.33
N ARG A 28 5.73 17.11 4.53
CA ARG A 28 5.43 18.55 4.40
C ARG A 28 5.11 18.96 2.96
N ASP A 29 5.66 18.25 1.99
CA ASP A 29 5.41 18.41 0.56
C ASP A 29 3.95 18.11 0.15
N LEU A 30 3.22 17.36 0.99
CA LEU A 30 1.81 17.01 0.77
C LEU A 30 0.82 17.91 1.53
N MET A 31 1.26 19.07 1.99
CA MET A 31 0.38 19.99 2.74
C MET A 31 -0.86 20.42 1.95
N SER A 32 -0.75 20.60 0.62
CA SER A 32 -1.91 20.91 -0.23
C SER A 32 -2.96 19.82 -0.18
N PHE A 33 -2.52 18.57 -0.22
CA PHE A 33 -3.39 17.42 -0.11
C PHE A 33 -4.03 17.32 1.28
N THR A 34 -3.29 17.60 2.36
CA THR A 34 -3.85 17.69 3.72
C THR A 34 -4.96 18.75 3.80
N LEU A 35 -4.72 19.95 3.26
CA LEU A 35 -5.71 21.04 3.25
C LEU A 35 -6.97 20.67 2.46
N VAL A 36 -6.81 20.08 1.28
CA VAL A 36 -7.94 19.61 0.47
C VAL A 36 -8.74 18.52 1.18
N ASN A 37 -8.06 17.56 1.84
CA ASN A 37 -8.78 16.53 2.59
C ASN A 37 -9.50 17.12 3.82
N ALA A 38 -8.94 18.15 4.46
CA ALA A 38 -9.64 18.88 5.52
C ALA A 38 -10.86 19.65 4.97
N LEU A 39 -10.77 20.20 3.75
CA LEU A 39 -11.90 20.80 3.06
C LEU A 39 -13.00 19.76 2.78
N VAL A 40 -12.65 18.54 2.34
CA VAL A 40 -13.63 17.45 2.18
C VAL A 40 -14.36 17.16 3.49
N LEU A 41 -13.63 17.10 4.62
CA LEU A 41 -14.24 16.90 5.94
C LEU A 41 -15.19 18.05 6.32
N ALA A 42 -14.78 19.29 6.08
CA ALA A 42 -15.59 20.47 6.40
C ALA A 42 -16.86 20.54 5.53
N VAL A 43 -16.72 20.35 4.22
CA VAL A 43 -17.85 20.29 3.27
C VAL A 43 -18.81 19.18 3.65
N GLY A 44 -18.29 18.00 3.98
CA GLY A 44 -19.12 16.87 4.39
C GLY A 44 -19.85 17.11 5.70
N ALA A 45 -19.21 17.71 6.71
CA ALA A 45 -19.86 18.07 7.96
C ALA A 45 -21.01 19.09 7.74
N ILE A 46 -20.78 20.13 6.93
CA ILE A 46 -21.79 21.14 6.60
C ILE A 46 -22.93 20.51 5.79
N ALA A 47 -22.61 19.69 4.79
CA ALA A 47 -23.59 19.07 3.92
C ALA A 47 -24.47 18.05 4.68
N LEU A 48 -23.88 17.24 5.55
CA LEU A 48 -24.64 16.33 6.43
C LEU A 48 -25.57 17.08 7.38
N TRP A 49 -25.16 18.25 7.87
CA TRP A 49 -25.97 19.06 8.78
C TRP A 49 -27.10 19.81 8.08
N ARG A 50 -26.86 20.37 6.88
CA ARG A 50 -27.79 21.27 6.20
C ARG A 50 -28.60 20.61 5.08
N MET A 51 -27.99 19.68 4.35
CA MET A 51 -28.53 19.10 3.11
C MET A 51 -28.23 17.59 3.05
N PRO A 52 -28.70 16.79 4.02
CA PRO A 52 -28.35 15.36 4.11
C PRO A 52 -28.72 14.58 2.84
N GLN A 53 -29.80 14.99 2.16
CA GLN A 53 -30.26 14.38 0.91
C GLN A 53 -29.36 14.64 -0.31
N GLU A 54 -28.39 15.55 -0.22
CA GLU A 54 -27.43 15.86 -1.29
C GLU A 54 -25.97 15.70 -0.83
N ALA A 55 -25.76 15.34 0.44
CA ALA A 55 -24.46 15.38 1.08
C ALA A 55 -23.41 14.54 0.35
N GLY A 56 -23.78 13.37 -0.14
CA GLY A 56 -22.88 12.48 -0.87
C GLY A 56 -22.37 13.09 -2.17
N GLY A 57 -23.27 13.66 -2.97
CA GLY A 57 -22.95 14.34 -4.22
C GLY A 57 -22.04 15.55 -4.01
N LEU A 58 -22.35 16.36 -2.99
CA LEU A 58 -21.54 17.53 -2.63
C LEU A 58 -20.12 17.14 -2.19
N VAL A 59 -20.00 16.12 -1.33
CA VAL A 59 -18.68 15.61 -0.89
C VAL A 59 -17.92 14.99 -2.06
N ALA A 60 -18.58 14.20 -2.92
CA ALA A 60 -17.98 13.60 -4.10
C ALA A 60 -17.47 14.65 -5.11
N PHE A 61 -18.22 15.75 -5.28
CA PHE A 61 -17.86 16.86 -6.16
C PHE A 61 -16.54 17.54 -5.76
N VAL A 62 -16.20 17.54 -4.47
CA VAL A 62 -14.90 18.03 -3.97
C VAL A 62 -13.85 16.93 -3.99
N PHE A 63 -14.20 15.74 -3.49
CA PHE A 63 -13.26 14.63 -3.32
C PHE A 63 -12.70 14.10 -4.65
N VAL A 64 -13.54 13.89 -5.66
CA VAL A 64 -13.11 13.27 -6.92
C VAL A 64 -12.08 14.14 -7.67
N PRO A 65 -12.32 15.42 -7.97
CA PRO A 65 -11.37 16.23 -8.71
C PRO A 65 -10.14 16.64 -7.88
N LEU A 66 -10.28 16.86 -6.57
CA LEU A 66 -9.18 17.40 -5.76
C LEU A 66 -8.39 16.33 -4.99
N VAL A 67 -8.95 15.13 -4.77
CA VAL A 67 -8.25 14.04 -4.05
C VAL A 67 -8.03 12.84 -4.97
N ALA A 68 -9.09 12.21 -5.47
CA ALA A 68 -8.97 10.96 -6.21
C ALA A 68 -8.20 11.13 -7.53
N THR A 69 -8.53 12.17 -8.31
CA THR A 69 -7.94 12.42 -9.63
C THR A 69 -6.44 12.72 -9.54
N PRO A 70 -5.96 13.64 -8.67
CA PRO A 70 -4.53 13.95 -8.58
C PRO A 70 -3.70 12.77 -8.04
N LEU A 71 -4.25 11.94 -7.16
CA LEU A 71 -3.58 10.71 -6.70
C LEU A 71 -3.43 9.71 -7.84
N ALA A 72 -4.49 9.50 -8.63
CA ALA A 72 -4.44 8.62 -9.79
C ALA A 72 -3.43 9.13 -10.82
N LEU A 73 -3.44 10.43 -11.13
CA LEU A 73 -2.48 11.07 -12.03
C LEU A 73 -1.04 10.96 -11.51
N GLY A 74 -0.80 11.15 -10.20
CA GLY A 74 0.53 10.95 -9.59
C GLY A 74 1.02 9.50 -9.67
N ALA A 75 0.12 8.53 -9.53
CA ALA A 75 0.43 7.12 -9.74
C ALA A 75 0.78 6.83 -11.22
N PHE A 76 0.04 7.42 -12.17
CA PHE A 76 0.35 7.33 -13.60
C PHE A 76 1.67 8.02 -13.95
N GLN A 77 1.93 9.21 -13.42
CA GLN A 77 3.21 9.92 -13.56
C GLN A 77 4.37 9.01 -13.15
N THR A 78 4.30 8.44 -11.95
CA THR A 78 5.33 7.54 -11.42
C THR A 78 5.52 6.33 -12.34
N ARG A 79 4.43 5.72 -12.80
CA ARG A 79 4.47 4.57 -13.71
C ARG A 79 5.11 4.93 -15.05
N PHE A 80 4.76 6.07 -15.65
CA PHE A 80 5.32 6.52 -16.91
C PHE A 80 6.80 6.88 -16.79
N THR A 81 7.21 7.54 -15.70
CA THR A 81 8.62 7.80 -15.42
C THR A 81 9.41 6.49 -15.36
N ARG A 82 8.93 5.48 -14.63
CA ARG A 82 9.61 4.18 -14.54
C ARG A 82 9.67 3.47 -15.89
N ALA A 83 8.62 3.57 -16.70
CA ALA A 83 8.57 2.99 -18.04
C ALA A 83 9.35 3.80 -19.11
N GLY A 84 10.09 4.84 -18.73
CA GLY A 84 10.86 5.67 -19.67
C GLY A 84 10.02 6.63 -20.53
N ARG A 85 8.72 6.81 -20.24
CA ARG A 85 7.78 7.65 -21.00
C ARG A 85 7.69 9.06 -20.42
N MET A 86 8.77 9.83 -20.52
CA MET A 86 8.93 11.11 -19.83
C MET A 86 7.89 12.17 -20.22
N GLU A 87 7.52 12.28 -21.51
CA GLU A 87 6.47 13.23 -21.94
C GLU A 87 5.09 12.91 -21.37
N ALA A 88 4.74 11.62 -21.27
CA ALA A 88 3.48 11.20 -20.65
C ALA A 88 3.50 11.48 -19.14
N ALA A 89 4.64 11.26 -18.48
CA ALA A 89 4.82 11.60 -17.08
C ALA A 89 4.69 13.11 -16.84
N ALA A 90 5.30 13.94 -17.70
CA ALA A 90 5.20 15.39 -17.65
C ALA A 90 3.74 15.87 -17.77
N ARG A 91 2.97 15.35 -18.74
CA ARG A 91 1.53 15.68 -18.87
C ARG A 91 0.72 15.30 -17.62
N CYS A 92 1.00 14.14 -17.01
CA CYS A 92 0.35 13.79 -15.74
C CYS A 92 0.71 14.78 -14.63
N ALA A 93 1.97 15.18 -14.53
CA ALA A 93 2.43 16.14 -13.53
C ALA A 93 1.80 17.54 -13.73
N ASP A 94 1.67 17.98 -14.98
CA ASP A 94 0.98 19.24 -15.33
C ASP A 94 -0.48 19.22 -14.88
N LEU A 95 -1.18 18.10 -15.12
CA LEU A 95 -2.56 17.92 -14.66
C LEU A 95 -2.66 17.89 -13.13
N VAL A 96 -1.72 17.25 -12.43
CA VAL A 96 -1.68 17.30 -10.95
C VAL A 96 -1.50 18.75 -10.47
N ALA A 97 -0.59 19.51 -11.08
CA ALA A 97 -0.33 20.89 -10.74
C ALA A 97 -1.51 21.82 -11.08
N LEU A 98 -2.38 21.44 -12.02
CA LEU A 98 -3.63 22.15 -12.30
C LEU A 98 -4.62 22.01 -11.13
N PHE A 99 -4.79 20.81 -10.58
CA PHE A 99 -5.68 20.57 -9.44
C PHE A 99 -5.07 21.03 -8.10
N HIS A 100 -3.74 21.02 -7.97
CA HIS A 100 -3.00 21.46 -6.79
C HIS A 100 -1.94 22.50 -7.17
N PRO A 101 -2.32 23.79 -7.36
CA PRO A 101 -1.43 24.81 -7.93
C PRO A 101 -0.42 25.39 -6.91
N THR A 102 0.17 24.55 -6.07
CA THR A 102 1.20 24.97 -5.10
C THR A 102 2.57 25.08 -5.76
N PRO A 103 3.51 25.89 -5.19
CA PRO A 103 4.88 25.97 -5.69
C PRO A 103 5.55 24.60 -5.82
N ALA A 104 5.35 23.71 -4.84
CA ALA A 104 5.90 22.36 -4.85
C ALA A 104 5.39 21.51 -6.03
N MET A 105 4.08 21.54 -6.32
CA MET A 105 3.52 20.76 -7.43
C MET A 105 3.90 21.35 -8.79
N ARG A 106 3.95 22.68 -8.90
CA ARG A 106 4.43 23.36 -10.11
C ARG A 106 5.90 23.06 -10.40
N LEU A 107 6.73 23.02 -9.36
CA LEU A 107 8.13 22.62 -9.48
C LEU A 107 8.27 21.14 -9.86
N SER A 108 7.49 20.24 -9.25
CA SER A 108 7.44 18.83 -9.65
C SER A 108 7.08 18.66 -11.14
N ALA A 109 6.08 19.41 -11.62
CA ALA A 109 5.69 19.42 -13.03
C ALA A 109 6.80 19.98 -13.94
N ALA A 110 7.46 21.07 -13.53
CA ALA A 110 8.60 21.62 -14.25
C ALA A 110 9.77 20.64 -14.34
N CYS A 111 10.09 19.94 -13.25
CA CYS A 111 11.10 18.89 -13.23
C CYS A 111 10.73 17.71 -14.15
N ALA A 112 9.45 17.33 -14.19
CA ALA A 112 8.97 16.28 -15.09
C ALA A 112 9.09 16.69 -16.57
N ARG A 113 8.79 17.95 -16.92
CA ARG A 113 9.03 18.51 -18.26
C ARG A 113 10.51 18.54 -18.59
N ALA A 114 11.36 18.99 -17.65
CA ALA A 114 12.81 19.00 -17.84
C ALA A 114 13.36 17.58 -18.07
N ALA A 115 12.84 16.56 -17.37
CA ALA A 115 13.22 15.16 -17.58
C ALA A 115 12.86 14.61 -18.96
N ALA A 116 11.93 15.25 -19.70
CA ALA A 116 11.58 14.90 -21.07
C ALA A 116 12.48 15.56 -22.12
N ILE A 117 13.35 16.50 -21.75
CA ILE A 117 14.29 17.15 -22.67
C ILE A 117 15.32 16.12 -23.18
N PRO A 118 15.42 15.89 -24.51
CA PRO A 118 16.35 14.92 -25.08
C PRO A 118 17.82 15.31 -24.91
N ASP A 119 18.16 16.59 -25.13
CA ASP A 119 19.54 17.06 -25.00
C ASP A 119 19.99 17.05 -23.53
N PRO A 120 21.01 16.25 -23.16
CA PRO A 120 21.49 16.19 -21.79
C PRO A 120 22.01 17.52 -21.25
N ARG A 121 22.59 18.38 -22.11
CA ARG A 121 23.14 19.68 -21.70
C ARG A 121 22.03 20.67 -21.39
N GLU A 122 21.07 20.80 -22.29
CA GLU A 122 19.88 21.63 -22.06
C GLU A 122 19.09 21.15 -20.84
N LYS A 123 18.86 19.84 -20.72
CA LYS A 123 18.20 19.24 -19.54
C LYS A 123 18.91 19.64 -18.25
N ALA A 124 20.23 19.50 -18.20
CA ALA A 124 21.03 19.85 -17.02
C ALA A 124 20.94 21.35 -16.70
N ARG A 125 20.97 22.22 -17.72
CA ARG A 125 20.81 23.67 -17.56
C ARG A 125 19.44 24.02 -16.97
N VAL A 126 18.36 23.43 -17.50
CA VAL A 126 17.00 23.69 -17.02
C VAL A 126 16.82 23.18 -15.59
N LEU A 127 17.29 21.97 -15.27
CA LEU A 127 17.23 21.45 -13.91
C LEU A 127 18.04 22.31 -12.93
N ALA A 128 19.22 22.79 -13.32
CA ALA A 128 20.03 23.67 -12.47
C ALA A 128 19.32 25.01 -12.18
N ALA A 129 18.67 25.59 -13.18
CA ALA A 129 17.85 26.80 -12.99
C ALA A 129 16.67 26.52 -12.04
N LEU A 130 15.97 25.40 -12.21
CA LEU A 130 14.87 25.01 -11.31
C LEU A 130 15.35 24.78 -9.87
N ALA A 131 16.55 24.25 -9.67
CA ALA A 131 17.12 24.05 -8.34
C ALA A 131 17.42 25.36 -7.61
N ALA A 132 17.79 26.43 -8.33
CA ALA A 132 18.10 27.73 -7.74
C ALA A 132 16.87 28.39 -7.09
N ASP A 133 15.68 28.16 -7.66
CA ASP A 133 14.42 28.73 -7.18
C ASP A 133 13.61 27.75 -6.29
N ALA A 134 14.15 26.55 -6.05
CA ALA A 134 13.47 25.50 -5.31
C ALA A 134 13.63 25.63 -3.78
N PRO A 135 12.62 25.23 -2.98
CA PRO A 135 12.81 25.02 -1.54
C PRO A 135 13.97 24.04 -1.28
N SER A 136 14.73 24.24 -0.19
CA SER A 136 15.99 23.53 0.11
C SER A 136 15.93 22.02 -0.14
N GLY A 137 14.88 21.34 0.33
CA GLY A 137 14.76 19.89 0.14
C GLY A 137 14.49 19.45 -1.31
N GLN A 138 13.74 20.23 -2.09
CA GLN A 138 13.50 19.93 -3.50
C GLN A 138 14.73 20.28 -4.35
N ALA A 139 15.44 21.36 -3.99
CA ALA A 139 16.73 21.72 -4.60
C ALA A 139 17.74 20.58 -4.46
N ALA A 140 17.88 20.01 -3.25
CA ALA A 140 18.78 18.89 -2.99
C ALA A 140 18.43 17.64 -3.83
N GLY A 141 17.15 17.37 -4.06
CA GLY A 141 16.70 16.29 -4.95
C GLY A 141 17.14 16.48 -6.41
N ILE A 142 17.05 17.72 -6.91
CA ILE A 142 17.48 18.07 -8.27
C ILE A 142 19.01 18.04 -8.37
N GLU A 143 19.70 18.58 -7.37
CA GLU A 143 21.17 18.58 -7.31
C GLU A 143 21.73 17.15 -7.26
N ALA A 144 21.18 16.28 -6.41
CA ALA A 144 21.54 14.87 -6.36
C ALA A 144 21.35 14.19 -7.73
N ARG A 145 20.29 14.54 -8.45
CA ARG A 145 20.04 14.03 -9.81
C ARG A 145 21.12 14.49 -10.78
N LEU A 146 21.48 15.78 -10.78
CA LEU A 146 22.50 16.33 -11.65
C LEU A 146 23.88 15.71 -11.38
N LEU A 147 24.24 15.55 -10.11
CA LEU A 147 25.48 14.89 -9.69
C LEU A 147 25.51 13.41 -10.12
N ALA A 148 24.41 12.69 -9.92
CA ALA A 148 24.26 11.29 -10.37
C ALA A 148 24.34 11.17 -11.91
N ASP A 149 23.72 12.10 -12.64
CA ASP A 149 23.78 12.18 -14.09
C ASP A 149 25.19 12.50 -14.59
N ARG A 150 26.10 13.05 -13.76
CA ARG A 150 27.54 13.22 -14.06
C ARG A 150 28.43 12.10 -13.51
N GLY A 151 27.89 11.25 -12.63
CA GLY A 151 28.64 10.17 -11.97
C GLY A 151 29.47 10.65 -10.77
N GLU A 152 29.16 11.82 -10.22
CA GLU A 152 29.85 12.42 -9.07
C GLU A 152 29.29 11.88 -7.75
N TRP A 153 29.42 10.57 -7.53
CA TRP A 153 28.78 9.86 -6.42
C TRP A 153 29.25 10.33 -5.03
N ASP A 154 30.51 10.71 -4.87
CA ASP A 154 31.01 11.22 -3.58
C ASP A 154 30.31 12.53 -3.17
N LYS A 155 30.00 13.41 -4.14
CA LYS A 155 29.24 14.63 -3.86
C LYS A 155 27.79 14.32 -3.52
N VAL A 156 27.19 13.30 -4.13
CA VAL A 156 25.85 12.81 -3.73
C VAL A 156 25.87 12.31 -2.28
N LEU A 157 26.95 11.62 -1.86
CA LEU A 157 27.08 11.17 -0.48
C LEU A 157 27.16 12.35 0.49
N VAL A 158 28.00 13.35 0.22
CA VAL A 158 28.10 14.57 1.03
C VAL A 158 26.74 15.26 1.14
N LEU A 159 26.04 15.47 0.02
CA LEU A 159 24.72 16.10 0.02
C LEU A 159 23.68 15.30 0.84
N SER A 160 23.78 13.97 0.82
CA SER A 160 22.87 13.07 1.55
C SER A 160 23.17 12.92 3.05
N GLN A 161 24.32 13.42 3.52
CA GLN A 161 24.69 13.41 4.94
C GLN A 161 24.03 14.55 5.72
N ASP A 162 23.61 15.61 5.04
CA ASP A 162 22.82 16.68 5.65
C ASP A 162 21.54 16.09 6.27
N PRO A 163 21.28 16.27 7.58
CA PRO A 163 20.08 15.78 8.24
C PRO A 163 18.77 16.23 7.58
N GLU A 164 18.74 17.42 6.96
CA GLU A 164 17.57 17.93 6.23
C GLU A 164 17.29 17.12 4.95
N ASN A 165 18.34 16.58 4.34
CA ASN A 165 18.28 15.87 3.06
C ASN A 165 18.28 14.35 3.21
N ALA A 166 18.76 13.81 4.34
CA ALA A 166 19.02 12.39 4.54
C ALA A 166 17.80 11.51 4.20
N ARG A 167 16.59 11.98 4.54
CA ARG A 167 15.36 11.24 4.29
C ARG A 167 14.98 11.20 2.82
N GLN A 168 15.01 12.34 2.13
CA GLN A 168 14.57 12.42 0.73
C GLN A 168 15.62 11.87 -0.24
N LEU A 169 16.91 11.94 0.13
CA LEU A 169 18.02 11.44 -0.67
C LEU A 169 18.43 10.00 -0.33
N CYS A 170 17.68 9.30 0.52
CA CYS A 170 18.01 7.95 0.98
C CYS A 170 18.30 6.99 -0.20
N GLY A 171 17.46 6.97 -1.24
CA GLY A 171 17.68 6.17 -2.45
C GLY A 171 18.95 6.56 -3.22
N TYR A 172 19.24 7.86 -3.33
CA TYR A 172 20.47 8.35 -3.96
C TYR A 172 21.71 7.98 -3.16
N ARG A 173 21.64 8.05 -1.83
CA ARG A 173 22.71 7.64 -0.91
C ARG A 173 23.08 6.18 -1.10
N PHE A 174 22.08 5.28 -1.13
CA PHE A 174 22.32 3.86 -1.37
C PHE A 174 22.98 3.59 -2.73
N ARG A 175 22.46 4.23 -3.78
CA ARG A 175 23.08 4.13 -5.10
C ARG A 175 24.52 4.63 -5.08
N ALA A 176 24.77 5.80 -4.49
CA ALA A 176 26.09 6.42 -4.46
C ALA A 176 27.11 5.57 -3.68
N LEU A 177 26.73 4.96 -2.55
CA LEU A 177 27.60 4.04 -1.81
C LEU A 177 28.02 2.86 -2.68
N GLY A 178 27.08 2.24 -3.39
CA GLY A 178 27.39 1.12 -4.29
C GLY A 178 28.24 1.52 -5.49
N GLU A 179 27.91 2.64 -6.16
CA GLU A 179 28.63 3.13 -7.33
C GLU A 179 30.07 3.60 -7.00
N ALA A 180 30.29 4.05 -5.75
CA ALA A 180 31.61 4.38 -5.18
C ALA A 180 32.37 3.15 -4.64
N GLY A 181 31.82 1.93 -4.79
CA GLY A 181 32.45 0.69 -4.32
C GLY A 181 32.36 0.43 -2.82
N ARG A 182 31.62 1.26 -2.06
CA ARG A 182 31.42 1.15 -0.61
C ARG A 182 30.28 0.19 -0.25
N VAL A 183 30.32 -1.03 -0.80
CA VAL A 183 29.21 -2.00 -0.73
C VAL A 183 28.90 -2.45 0.71
N GLU A 184 29.90 -2.70 1.55
CA GLU A 184 29.67 -3.04 2.97
C GLU A 184 28.98 -1.91 3.75
N GLU A 185 29.29 -0.67 3.40
CA GLU A 185 28.64 0.49 4.01
C GLU A 185 27.20 0.65 3.53
N LEU A 186 26.93 0.38 2.24
CA LEU A 186 25.57 0.30 1.71
C LEU A 186 24.71 -0.69 2.53
N MET A 187 25.23 -1.90 2.80
CA MET A 187 24.47 -2.91 3.56
C MET A 187 24.22 -2.45 5.00
N ARG A 188 25.24 -1.90 5.67
CA ARG A 188 25.10 -1.37 7.04
C ARG A 188 24.13 -0.21 7.11
N ASP A 189 24.19 0.72 6.15
CA ASP A 189 23.30 1.88 6.09
C ASP A 189 21.86 1.47 5.82
N TYR A 190 21.63 0.52 4.89
CA TYR A 190 20.31 -0.06 4.65
C TYR A 190 19.75 -0.70 5.93
N ALA A 191 20.54 -1.55 6.61
CA ALA A 191 20.09 -2.23 7.82
C ALA A 191 19.70 -1.25 8.94
N ARG A 192 20.45 -0.14 9.09
CA ARG A 192 20.18 0.90 10.11
C ARG A 192 18.98 1.78 9.80
N SER A 193 18.62 1.93 8.52
CA SER A 193 17.60 2.88 8.08
C SER A 193 16.34 2.23 7.52
N SER A 194 16.30 0.89 7.41
CA SER A 194 15.23 0.14 6.73
C SER A 194 13.80 0.37 7.26
N ASP A 195 13.68 0.88 8.48
CA ASP A 195 12.43 1.25 9.16
C ASP A 195 11.93 2.66 8.82
N VAL A 196 12.83 3.54 8.39
CA VAL A 196 12.55 4.95 8.07
C VAL A 196 12.66 5.30 6.58
N ILE A 197 13.02 4.34 5.72
CA ILE A 197 13.04 4.54 4.25
C ILE A 197 11.63 4.90 3.77
N PRO A 198 11.44 6.02 3.04
CA PRO A 198 10.16 6.34 2.42
C PRO A 198 9.64 5.19 1.54
N LEU A 199 8.35 4.88 1.63
CA LEU A 199 7.74 3.71 0.99
C LEU A 199 7.97 3.67 -0.53
N GLU A 200 7.94 4.84 -1.17
CA GLU A 200 8.19 5.01 -2.59
C GLU A 200 9.63 4.71 -3.01
N GLN A 201 10.59 4.82 -2.08
CA GLN A 201 12.02 4.56 -2.30
C GLN A 201 12.43 3.13 -1.92
N THR A 202 11.64 2.42 -1.09
CA THR A 202 11.98 1.07 -0.61
C THR A 202 12.29 0.07 -1.73
N PRO A 203 11.51 -0.04 -2.82
CA PRO A 203 11.83 -0.97 -3.90
C PRO A 203 13.14 -0.63 -4.63
N PHE A 204 13.52 0.65 -4.72
CA PHE A 204 14.81 1.05 -5.28
C PHE A 204 15.96 0.77 -4.32
N ALA A 205 15.76 0.95 -3.01
CA ALA A 205 16.74 0.52 -2.01
C ALA A 205 17.01 -0.99 -2.12
N TRP A 206 15.96 -1.80 -2.30
CA TRP A 206 16.11 -3.23 -2.56
C TRP A 206 16.86 -3.54 -3.85
N LEU A 207 16.57 -2.80 -4.93
CA LEU A 207 17.29 -2.92 -6.19
C LEU A 207 18.80 -2.72 -5.99
N PHE A 208 19.21 -1.68 -5.28
CA PHE A 208 20.62 -1.40 -5.03
C PHE A 208 21.26 -2.47 -4.13
N VAL A 209 20.59 -2.89 -3.05
CA VAL A 209 21.08 -3.98 -2.19
C VAL A 209 21.28 -5.28 -2.99
N LEU A 210 20.33 -5.64 -3.85
CA LEU A 210 20.42 -6.87 -4.65
C LEU A 210 21.43 -6.76 -5.79
N ALA A 211 21.51 -5.60 -6.45
CA ALA A 211 22.46 -5.38 -7.53
C ALA A 211 23.89 -5.36 -7.00
N PHE A 212 24.19 -4.55 -5.99
CA PHE A 212 25.52 -4.53 -5.39
C PHE A 212 25.82 -5.79 -4.57
N GLY A 213 24.80 -6.54 -4.17
CA GLY A 213 24.91 -7.85 -3.52
C GLY A 213 25.13 -9.03 -4.46
N GLY A 214 25.22 -8.82 -5.78
CA GLY A 214 25.51 -9.90 -6.73
C GLY A 214 24.33 -10.83 -7.02
N ARG A 215 23.09 -10.31 -7.06
CA ARG A 215 21.86 -11.11 -7.22
C ARG A 215 21.11 -10.85 -8.54
N PRO A 216 21.67 -11.22 -9.71
CA PRO A 216 21.11 -10.84 -11.01
C PRO A 216 19.69 -11.37 -11.26
N ARG A 217 19.35 -12.56 -10.75
CA ARG A 217 18.00 -13.13 -10.88
C ARG A 217 16.97 -12.34 -10.08
N ASP A 218 17.30 -11.98 -8.84
CA ASP A 218 16.41 -11.20 -7.97
C ASP A 218 16.25 -9.77 -8.49
N VAL A 219 17.33 -9.15 -9.00
CA VAL A 219 17.29 -7.86 -9.68
C VAL A 219 16.38 -7.89 -10.90
N SER A 220 16.52 -8.90 -11.76
CA SER A 220 15.66 -9.08 -12.94
C SER A 220 14.19 -9.20 -12.55
N ALA A 221 13.87 -10.03 -11.55
CA ALA A 221 12.51 -10.22 -11.07
C ALA A 221 11.93 -8.91 -10.47
N LEU A 222 12.70 -8.21 -9.63
CA LEU A 222 12.31 -6.95 -9.01
C LEU A 222 12.08 -5.84 -10.05
N ALA A 223 13.01 -5.69 -10.99
CA ALA A 223 12.96 -4.71 -12.06
C ALA A 223 11.72 -4.91 -12.94
N ALA A 224 11.44 -6.14 -13.36
CA ALA A 224 10.33 -6.46 -14.25
C ALA A 224 8.96 -6.42 -13.56
N ARG A 225 8.84 -6.95 -12.33
CA ARG A 225 7.54 -7.21 -11.71
C ARG A 225 7.08 -6.11 -10.75
N LEU A 226 7.97 -5.69 -9.86
CA LEU A 226 7.66 -4.72 -8.80
C LEU A 226 7.91 -3.28 -9.25
N LEU A 227 9.13 -3.00 -9.73
CA LEU A 227 9.53 -1.67 -10.18
C LEU A 227 8.92 -1.32 -11.53
N ARG A 228 8.86 -2.29 -12.46
CA ARG A 228 8.41 -2.12 -13.85
C ARG A 228 9.17 -1.00 -14.55
N VAL A 229 10.49 -1.02 -14.39
CA VAL A 229 11.40 -0.09 -15.08
C VAL A 229 11.52 -0.43 -16.56
N ASP A 230 11.96 0.52 -17.36
CA ASP A 230 12.27 0.29 -18.77
C ASP A 230 13.41 -0.73 -18.98
N ALA A 231 13.50 -1.28 -20.19
CA ALA A 231 14.44 -2.34 -20.53
C ALA A 231 15.90 -1.93 -20.35
N ASP A 232 16.27 -0.69 -20.71
CA ASP A 232 17.65 -0.22 -20.59
C ASP A 232 18.05 -0.12 -19.10
N THR A 233 17.16 0.45 -18.28
CA THR A 233 17.37 0.54 -16.83
C THR A 233 17.48 -0.84 -16.20
N ALA A 234 16.61 -1.79 -16.58
CA ALA A 234 16.68 -3.17 -16.09
C ALA A 234 18.01 -3.84 -16.47
N ALA A 235 18.42 -3.75 -17.73
CA ALA A 235 19.65 -4.33 -18.23
C ALA A 235 20.89 -3.75 -17.53
N TYR A 236 20.92 -2.43 -17.27
CA TYR A 236 22.01 -1.81 -16.53
C TYR A 236 22.18 -2.43 -15.14
N TRP A 237 21.09 -2.52 -14.36
CA TRP A 237 21.15 -3.08 -13.00
C TRP A 237 21.42 -4.58 -12.99
N ILE A 238 20.95 -5.34 -13.98
CA ILE A 238 21.33 -6.75 -14.16
C ILE A 238 22.83 -6.87 -14.45
N GLY A 239 23.39 -6.00 -15.30
CA GLY A 239 24.82 -5.93 -15.58
C GLY A 239 25.65 -5.66 -14.32
N VAL A 240 25.24 -4.68 -13.50
CA VAL A 240 25.86 -4.39 -12.20
C VAL A 240 25.82 -5.63 -11.30
N ALA A 241 24.69 -6.32 -11.23
CA ALA A 241 24.54 -7.53 -10.42
C ALA A 241 25.40 -8.70 -10.90
N ARG A 242 25.57 -8.87 -12.21
CA ARG A 242 26.46 -9.89 -12.78
C ARG A 242 27.93 -9.58 -12.48
N LEU A 243 28.33 -8.31 -12.60
CA LEU A 243 29.68 -7.88 -12.28
C LEU A 243 30.02 -8.20 -10.82
N GLN A 244 29.11 -7.87 -9.90
CA GLN A 244 29.29 -8.16 -8.47
C GLN A 244 29.20 -9.66 -8.12
N ALA A 245 28.56 -10.47 -8.98
CA ALA A 245 28.57 -11.92 -8.87
C ALA A 245 29.86 -12.57 -9.44
N GLY A 246 30.77 -11.78 -10.02
CA GLY A 246 32.00 -12.27 -10.66
C GLY A 246 31.82 -12.73 -12.11
N ASP A 247 30.64 -12.55 -12.71
CA ASP A 247 30.38 -12.85 -14.12
C ASP A 247 30.70 -11.64 -15.00
N GLU A 248 32.00 -11.35 -15.08
CA GLU A 248 32.53 -10.18 -15.79
C GLU A 248 32.16 -10.20 -17.28
N LYS A 249 32.27 -11.37 -17.92
CA LYS A 249 32.02 -11.54 -19.35
C LYS A 249 30.57 -11.18 -19.69
N ALA A 250 29.60 -11.70 -18.92
CA ALA A 250 28.21 -11.39 -19.16
C ALA A 250 27.87 -9.94 -18.80
N ALA A 251 28.47 -9.38 -17.73
CA ALA A 251 28.30 -7.97 -17.40
C ALA A 251 28.81 -7.03 -18.51
N ARG A 252 29.99 -7.33 -19.08
CA ARG A 252 30.56 -6.59 -20.20
C ARG A 252 29.66 -6.59 -21.41
N SER A 253 29.11 -7.76 -21.75
CA SER A 253 28.17 -7.90 -22.86
C SER A 253 26.93 -7.01 -22.68
N GLU A 254 26.32 -7.00 -21.48
CA GLU A 254 25.16 -6.15 -21.18
C GLU A 254 25.50 -4.66 -21.33
N PHE A 255 26.62 -4.21 -20.74
CA PHE A 255 27.01 -2.81 -20.82
C PHE A 255 27.39 -2.37 -22.23
N GLN A 256 28.02 -3.23 -23.03
CA GLN A 256 28.36 -2.91 -24.42
C GLN A 256 27.11 -2.76 -25.29
N MET A 257 26.12 -3.64 -25.12
CA MET A 257 24.83 -3.50 -25.82
C MET A 257 24.14 -2.18 -25.47
N LEU A 258 24.12 -1.81 -24.19
CA LEU A 258 23.55 -0.53 -23.74
C LEU A 258 24.33 0.67 -24.25
N ALA A 259 25.67 0.62 -24.21
CA ALA A 259 26.55 1.69 -24.67
C ALA A 259 26.45 1.93 -26.18
N ALA A 260 26.13 0.90 -26.96
CA ALA A 260 25.92 0.97 -28.41
C ALA A 260 24.52 1.47 -28.81
N SER A 261 23.60 1.69 -27.85
CA SER A 261 22.26 2.18 -28.14
C SER A 261 22.31 3.58 -28.77
N VAL A 262 21.55 3.77 -29.85
CA VAL A 262 21.35 5.08 -30.50
C VAL A 262 20.56 6.04 -29.60
N LYS A 263 19.74 5.48 -28.70
CA LYS A 263 18.96 6.26 -27.73
C LYS A 263 19.86 6.65 -26.57
N GLU A 264 20.14 7.94 -26.45
CA GLU A 264 20.87 8.51 -25.31
C GLU A 264 20.02 8.40 -24.03
N SER A 265 20.21 7.31 -23.27
CA SER A 265 19.49 7.03 -22.03
C SER A 265 20.43 7.12 -20.81
N PRO A 266 19.91 7.43 -19.59
CA PRO A 266 20.72 7.43 -18.38
C PRO A 266 21.44 6.09 -18.13
N ALA A 267 20.80 4.97 -18.52
CA ALA A 267 21.39 3.64 -18.45
C ALA A 267 22.55 3.46 -19.44
N ALA A 268 22.42 3.93 -20.68
CA ALA A 268 23.50 3.91 -21.67
C ALA A 268 24.70 4.77 -21.25
N THR A 269 24.45 5.97 -20.70
CA THR A 269 25.52 6.82 -20.14
C THR A 269 26.21 6.16 -18.95
N ALA A 270 25.45 5.54 -18.04
CA ALA A 270 26.01 4.82 -16.90
C ALA A 270 26.81 3.57 -17.34
N ALA A 271 26.33 2.83 -18.34
CA ALA A 271 27.02 1.68 -18.91
C ALA A 271 28.38 2.07 -19.53
N ARG A 272 28.44 3.17 -20.28
CA ARG A 272 29.72 3.71 -20.81
C ARG A 272 30.70 4.04 -19.69
N ARG A 273 30.23 4.61 -18.57
CA ARG A 273 31.10 4.84 -17.39
C ARG A 273 31.58 3.54 -16.77
N GLN A 274 30.72 2.52 -16.66
CA GLN A 274 31.15 1.23 -16.12
C GLN A 274 32.23 0.59 -17.00
N LEU A 275 32.09 0.65 -18.33
CA LEU A 275 33.09 0.13 -19.28
C LEU A 275 34.42 0.90 -19.26
N ALA A 276 34.40 2.17 -18.85
CA ALA A 276 35.61 2.98 -18.71
C ALA A 276 36.41 2.68 -17.43
N LYS A 277 35.82 1.94 -16.48
CA LYS A 277 36.51 1.53 -15.25
C LYS A 277 37.31 0.25 -15.51
N GLU A 278 38.46 0.15 -14.87
CA GLU A 278 39.14 -1.13 -14.70
C GLU A 278 38.42 -1.95 -13.62
N TRP A 279 38.09 -3.20 -13.94
CA TRP A 279 37.40 -4.09 -13.02
C TRP A 279 38.40 -5.04 -12.39
N GLY A 280 38.35 -5.14 -11.05
CA GLY A 280 38.99 -6.20 -10.28
C GLY A 280 37.97 -7.27 -9.87
N PRO A 281 38.43 -8.41 -9.35
CA PRO A 281 37.53 -9.41 -8.77
C PRO A 281 36.70 -8.77 -7.64
N PRO A 282 35.39 -9.05 -7.56
CA PRO A 282 34.54 -8.49 -6.51
C PRO A 282 35.01 -8.97 -5.14
N LEU A 283 35.06 -8.03 -4.18
CA LEU A 283 35.40 -8.36 -2.80
C LEU A 283 34.28 -9.19 -2.16
N PRO A 284 34.60 -10.26 -1.43
CA PRO A 284 33.59 -11.08 -0.79
C PRO A 284 32.86 -10.31 0.30
N LEU A 285 31.52 -10.40 0.30
CA LEU A 285 30.68 -9.80 1.32
C LEU A 285 30.86 -10.50 2.69
N SER A 286 30.84 -9.70 3.74
CA SER A 286 30.77 -10.17 5.12
C SER A 286 29.55 -11.07 5.35
N PRO A 287 29.58 -12.01 6.31
CA PRO A 287 28.41 -12.80 6.67
C PRO A 287 27.17 -11.94 6.94
N ARG A 288 27.35 -10.79 7.62
CA ARG A 288 26.27 -9.87 7.93
C ARG A 288 25.70 -9.18 6.69
N ALA A 289 26.54 -8.77 5.75
CA ALA A 289 26.10 -8.22 4.47
C ALA A 289 25.31 -9.24 3.65
N ARG A 290 25.74 -10.51 3.64
CA ARG A 290 25.00 -11.59 2.96
C ARG A 290 23.62 -11.83 3.56
N GLU A 291 23.50 -11.86 4.88
CA GLU A 291 22.20 -11.95 5.56
C GLU A 291 21.24 -10.82 5.15
N ILE A 292 21.76 -9.60 4.99
CA ILE A 292 20.97 -8.44 4.55
C ILE A 292 20.48 -8.64 3.11
N VAL A 293 21.38 -9.06 2.21
CA VAL A 293 21.04 -9.34 0.79
C VAL A 293 20.00 -10.46 0.70
N ASP A 294 20.17 -11.55 1.43
CA ASP A 294 19.22 -12.67 1.49
C ASP A 294 17.86 -12.24 2.05
N GLY A 295 17.87 -11.45 3.13
CA GLY A 295 16.67 -10.90 3.72
C GLY A 295 15.91 -9.98 2.75
N VAL A 296 16.62 -9.14 2.00
CA VAL A 296 16.01 -8.29 0.97
C VAL A 296 15.48 -9.13 -0.20
N ALA A 297 16.20 -10.15 -0.64
CA ALA A 297 15.74 -11.05 -1.71
C ALA A 297 14.44 -11.77 -1.32
N ALA A 298 14.37 -12.31 -0.10
CA ALA A 298 13.17 -12.94 0.43
C ALA A 298 11.98 -11.96 0.48
N ARG A 299 12.20 -10.73 0.93
CA ARG A 299 11.15 -9.68 0.98
C ARG A 299 10.67 -9.29 -0.42
N ALA A 300 11.60 -9.07 -1.35
CA ALA A 300 11.28 -8.77 -2.73
C ALA A 300 10.45 -9.90 -3.37
N ALA A 301 10.82 -11.15 -3.13
CA ALA A 301 10.08 -12.31 -3.62
C ALA A 301 8.66 -12.39 -3.02
N ILE A 302 8.51 -12.13 -1.72
CA ILE A 302 7.18 -12.04 -1.07
C ILE A 302 6.36 -10.94 -1.75
N GLU A 303 6.90 -9.74 -1.91
CA GLU A 303 6.18 -8.59 -2.48
C GLU A 303 5.74 -8.82 -3.93
N ILE A 304 6.65 -9.35 -4.75
CA ILE A 304 6.37 -9.77 -6.12
C ILE A 304 5.22 -10.77 -6.13
N SER A 305 5.27 -11.77 -5.25
CA SER A 305 4.20 -12.75 -5.14
C SER A 305 2.87 -12.12 -4.71
N ARG A 306 2.89 -11.13 -3.81
CA ARG A 306 1.69 -10.41 -3.37
C ARG A 306 1.07 -9.67 -4.56
N GLN A 307 1.88 -8.99 -5.37
CA GLN A 307 1.41 -8.24 -6.54
C GLN A 307 0.87 -9.13 -7.66
N GLU A 308 1.49 -10.29 -7.90
CA GLU A 308 1.02 -11.27 -8.89
C GLU A 308 -0.32 -11.90 -8.50
N ARG A 309 -0.61 -12.03 -7.18
CA ARG A 309 -1.90 -12.55 -6.69
C ARG A 309 -3.08 -11.65 -7.03
N GLY A 310 -2.87 -10.34 -7.23
CA GLY A 310 -3.94 -9.37 -7.48
C GLY A 310 -4.86 -9.68 -8.68
N TRP A 311 -4.44 -10.56 -9.59
CA TRP A 311 -5.21 -11.01 -10.76
C TRP A 311 -5.97 -12.33 -10.55
N ARG A 312 -5.64 -13.11 -9.51
CA ARG A 312 -6.27 -14.42 -9.29
C ARG A 312 -7.52 -14.26 -8.44
N PRO A 313 -8.70 -14.74 -8.82
CA PRO A 313 -9.88 -14.61 -7.96
C PRO A 313 -9.63 -15.30 -6.60
N PRO A 314 -10.02 -14.69 -5.47
CA PRO A 314 -10.02 -15.34 -4.16
C PRO A 314 -11.31 -16.17 -3.99
N PRO A 315 -11.32 -17.47 -4.30
CA PRO A 315 -12.57 -18.22 -4.48
C PRO A 315 -13.43 -18.30 -3.22
N VAL A 316 -12.84 -18.46 -2.02
CA VAL A 316 -13.62 -18.51 -0.78
C VAL A 316 -14.18 -17.13 -0.45
N THR A 317 -13.40 -16.08 -0.60
CA THR A 317 -13.86 -14.71 -0.38
C THR A 317 -15.02 -14.37 -1.32
N LEU A 318 -14.93 -14.75 -2.59
CA LEU A 318 -16.01 -14.58 -3.57
C LEU A 318 -17.23 -15.43 -3.22
N ALA A 319 -17.06 -16.70 -2.86
CA ALA A 319 -18.15 -17.58 -2.48
C ALA A 319 -18.90 -17.05 -1.24
N LEU A 320 -18.17 -16.57 -0.24
CA LEU A 320 -18.75 -15.92 0.95
C LEU A 320 -19.49 -14.63 0.55
N GLY A 321 -18.91 -13.80 -0.30
CA GLY A 321 -19.58 -12.59 -0.80
C GLY A 321 -20.87 -12.89 -1.56
N LEU A 322 -20.86 -13.93 -2.42
CA LEU A 322 -22.04 -14.38 -3.15
C LEU A 322 -23.11 -14.97 -2.22
N ALA A 323 -22.71 -15.73 -1.19
CA ALA A 323 -23.65 -16.26 -0.20
C ALA A 323 -24.35 -15.13 0.57
N ASN A 324 -23.60 -14.11 1.01
CA ASN A 324 -24.16 -12.92 1.64
C ASN A 324 -25.09 -12.16 0.68
N ALA A 325 -24.71 -12.01 -0.59
CA ALA A 325 -25.54 -11.33 -1.58
C ALA A 325 -26.85 -12.08 -1.87
N ALA A 326 -26.81 -13.42 -1.93
CA ALA A 326 -27.98 -14.26 -2.11
C ALA A 326 -28.96 -14.13 -0.93
N MET A 327 -28.45 -14.16 0.30
CA MET A 327 -29.28 -13.96 1.50
C MET A 327 -29.85 -12.54 1.56
N PHE A 328 -29.06 -11.52 1.22
CA PHE A 328 -29.55 -10.14 1.15
C PHE A 328 -30.67 -9.97 0.11
N ALA A 329 -30.58 -10.66 -1.03
CA ALA A 329 -31.66 -10.69 -2.02
C ALA A 329 -32.92 -11.39 -1.46
N ALA A 330 -32.76 -12.46 -0.71
CA ALA A 330 -33.87 -13.15 -0.04
C ALA A 330 -34.55 -12.25 1.00
N GLU A 331 -33.79 -11.48 1.78
CA GLU A 331 -34.33 -10.48 2.70
C GLU A 331 -35.21 -9.45 1.99
N ILE A 332 -34.74 -8.92 0.86
CA ILE A 332 -35.52 -7.98 0.04
C ILE A 332 -36.82 -8.63 -0.45
N ALA A 333 -36.74 -9.85 -0.95
CA ALA A 333 -37.88 -10.56 -1.55
C ALA A 333 -38.96 -10.96 -0.53
N LEU A 334 -38.58 -11.25 0.72
CA LEU A 334 -39.46 -11.85 1.73
C LEU A 334 -40.04 -10.86 2.76
N GLY A 335 -39.87 -9.56 2.53
CA GLY A 335 -40.47 -8.52 3.37
C GLY A 335 -39.58 -7.30 3.63
N GLY A 336 -38.34 -7.32 3.12
CA GLY A 336 -37.39 -6.22 3.19
C GLY A 336 -36.29 -6.45 4.23
N SER A 337 -35.06 -6.05 3.89
CA SER A 337 -33.87 -6.20 4.75
C SER A 337 -33.86 -5.32 6.02
N GLN A 338 -34.93 -4.56 6.27
CA GLN A 338 -35.09 -3.76 7.50
C GLN A 338 -36.31 -4.22 8.31
N ASN A 339 -36.99 -5.28 7.88
CA ASN A 339 -38.10 -5.87 8.61
C ASN A 339 -37.56 -6.91 9.61
N ALA A 340 -37.81 -6.68 10.90
CA ALA A 340 -37.34 -7.57 11.97
C ALA A 340 -37.94 -8.98 11.88
N ASP A 341 -39.22 -9.11 11.52
CA ASP A 341 -39.89 -10.41 11.40
C ASP A 341 -39.30 -11.21 10.24
N THR A 342 -39.01 -10.54 9.12
CA THR A 342 -38.31 -11.17 7.97
C THR A 342 -36.93 -11.65 8.39
N LEU A 343 -36.16 -10.84 9.11
CA LEU A 343 -34.83 -11.24 9.58
C LEU A 343 -34.89 -12.40 10.59
N ILE A 344 -35.84 -12.39 11.52
CA ILE A 344 -36.06 -13.50 12.46
C ILE A 344 -36.44 -14.77 11.70
N ALA A 345 -37.37 -14.70 10.75
CA ALA A 345 -37.76 -15.85 9.94
C ALA A 345 -36.58 -16.43 9.14
N LEU A 346 -35.68 -15.57 8.66
CA LEU A 346 -34.50 -15.95 7.88
C LEU A 346 -33.30 -16.42 8.72
N GLY A 347 -33.38 -16.35 10.04
CA GLY A 347 -32.34 -16.89 10.91
C GLY A 347 -31.47 -15.87 11.64
N ALA A 348 -31.96 -14.66 11.87
CA ALA A 348 -31.28 -13.70 12.72
C ALA A 348 -31.10 -14.26 14.14
N LEU A 349 -30.01 -13.85 14.79
CA LEU A 349 -29.68 -14.30 16.13
C LEU A 349 -30.58 -13.57 17.12
N TRP A 350 -31.58 -14.29 17.61
CA TRP A 350 -32.53 -13.84 18.61
C TRP A 350 -32.47 -14.81 19.80
N PRO A 351 -32.04 -14.38 21.00
CA PRO A 351 -31.73 -15.29 22.10
C PRO A 351 -32.87 -16.22 22.51
N PRO A 352 -34.15 -15.77 22.62
CA PRO A 352 -35.25 -16.66 22.97
C PRO A 352 -35.37 -17.88 22.05
N LEU A 353 -35.14 -17.72 20.74
CA LEU A 353 -35.22 -18.84 19.78
C LEU A 353 -33.91 -19.63 19.74
N ALA A 354 -32.77 -18.93 19.78
CA ALA A 354 -31.46 -19.58 19.72
C ALA A 354 -31.22 -20.51 20.92
N LEU A 355 -31.74 -20.15 22.09
CA LEU A 355 -31.67 -20.96 23.31
C LEU A 355 -32.78 -22.03 23.39
N ASP A 356 -33.86 -21.88 22.62
CA ASP A 356 -34.99 -22.83 22.55
C ASP A 356 -34.88 -23.80 21.36
N GLY A 357 -33.66 -24.27 21.08
CA GLY A 357 -33.40 -25.31 20.09
C GLY A 357 -33.05 -24.84 18.67
N GLU A 358 -33.14 -23.52 18.37
CA GLU A 358 -32.77 -22.98 17.05
C GLU A 358 -31.30 -22.52 16.97
N GLY A 359 -30.38 -23.36 17.46
CA GLY A 359 -28.94 -23.05 17.52
C GLY A 359 -28.27 -22.77 16.17
N TRP A 360 -28.88 -23.18 15.06
CA TRP A 360 -28.43 -22.85 13.70
C TRP A 360 -28.36 -21.33 13.44
N ARG A 361 -29.15 -20.54 14.19
CA ARG A 361 -29.14 -19.06 14.17
C ARG A 361 -27.78 -18.45 14.48
N ILE A 362 -26.96 -19.16 15.26
CA ILE A 362 -25.60 -18.74 15.61
C ILE A 362 -24.74 -18.53 14.34
N LEU A 363 -24.95 -19.35 13.31
CA LEU A 363 -24.23 -19.25 12.04
C LEU A 363 -25.02 -18.49 10.97
N THR A 364 -26.33 -18.72 10.84
CA THR A 364 -27.12 -18.10 9.75
C THR A 364 -27.21 -16.59 9.87
N ALA A 365 -27.24 -16.06 11.10
CA ALA A 365 -27.25 -14.62 11.36
C ALA A 365 -26.05 -13.88 10.72
N THR A 366 -24.92 -14.57 10.52
CA THR A 366 -23.72 -14.03 9.86
C THR A 366 -23.96 -13.68 8.40
N PHE A 367 -24.98 -14.26 7.74
CA PHE A 367 -25.27 -14.00 6.33
C PHE A 367 -26.38 -12.97 6.10
N LEU A 368 -27.04 -12.53 7.18
CA LEU A 368 -28.13 -11.55 7.14
C LEU A 368 -27.60 -10.13 7.36
N HIS A 369 -28.28 -9.12 6.83
CA HIS A 369 -27.87 -7.71 6.93
C HIS A 369 -29.05 -6.76 7.08
N TYR A 370 -28.96 -5.88 8.08
CA TYR A 370 -29.94 -4.82 8.28
C TYR A 370 -29.70 -3.64 7.31
N GLY A 371 -30.32 -3.70 6.12
CA GLY A 371 -30.25 -2.66 5.10
C GLY A 371 -29.03 -2.71 4.18
N PHE A 372 -29.16 -2.09 3.01
CA PHE A 372 -28.15 -2.11 1.93
C PHE A 372 -26.78 -1.61 2.35
N LEU A 373 -26.73 -0.59 3.21
CA LEU A 373 -25.49 -0.01 3.69
C LEU A 373 -24.66 -1.00 4.51
N HIS A 374 -25.30 -1.68 5.47
CA HIS A 374 -24.62 -2.66 6.31
C HIS A 374 -24.06 -3.80 5.45
N PHE A 375 -24.87 -4.28 4.48
CA PHE A 375 -24.42 -5.24 3.48
C PHE A 375 -23.22 -4.73 2.67
N ALA A 376 -23.31 -3.54 2.08
CA ALA A 376 -22.27 -3.00 1.21
C ALA A 376 -20.93 -2.80 1.93
N LEU A 377 -20.95 -2.31 3.19
CA LEU A 377 -19.73 -2.14 3.99
C LEU A 377 -19.08 -3.48 4.35
N ASN A 378 -19.88 -4.48 4.75
CA ASN A 378 -19.37 -5.82 5.01
C ASN A 378 -18.79 -6.45 3.75
N MET A 379 -19.42 -6.29 2.59
CA MET A 379 -18.90 -6.83 1.33
C MET A 379 -17.61 -6.12 0.88
N LEU A 380 -17.53 -4.80 1.09
CA LEU A 380 -16.29 -4.04 0.85
C LEU A 380 -15.16 -4.57 1.73
N MET A 381 -15.38 -4.72 3.05
CA MET A 381 -14.35 -5.20 3.97
C MET A 381 -13.99 -6.67 3.75
N LEU A 382 -14.98 -7.53 3.45
CA LEU A 382 -14.74 -8.92 3.08
C LEU A 382 -13.90 -9.01 1.80
N GLY A 383 -14.21 -8.20 0.79
CA GLY A 383 -13.44 -8.13 -0.46
C GLY A 383 -12.01 -7.63 -0.26
N LEU A 384 -11.79 -6.68 0.65
CA LEU A 384 -10.47 -6.14 0.96
C LEU A 384 -9.63 -7.09 1.82
N ILE A 385 -10.16 -7.49 2.98
CA ILE A 385 -9.43 -8.28 4.00
C ILE A 385 -9.52 -9.77 3.73
N GLY A 386 -10.69 -10.29 3.36
CA GLY A 386 -10.85 -11.71 3.05
C GLY A 386 -9.95 -12.15 1.93
N ARG A 387 -9.84 -11.34 0.87
CA ARG A 387 -8.89 -11.57 -0.22
C ARG A 387 -7.44 -11.63 0.26
N GLU A 388 -7.03 -10.67 1.10
CA GLU A 388 -5.66 -10.62 1.61
C GLU A 388 -5.35 -11.84 2.48
N VAL A 389 -6.26 -12.21 3.37
CA VAL A 389 -6.13 -13.41 4.21
C VAL A 389 -6.09 -14.67 3.34
N GLU A 390 -6.99 -14.82 2.37
CA GLU A 390 -7.03 -15.99 1.48
C GLU A 390 -5.74 -16.19 0.69
N TYR A 391 -5.17 -15.10 0.21
CA TYR A 391 -3.89 -15.16 -0.47
C TYR A 391 -2.72 -15.50 0.45
N GLU A 392 -2.74 -15.05 1.71
CA GLU A 392 -1.65 -15.27 2.66
C GLU A 392 -1.71 -16.64 3.33
N VAL A 393 -2.88 -17.09 3.78
CA VAL A 393 -3.02 -18.35 4.54
C VAL A 393 -3.70 -19.48 3.76
N GLY A 394 -4.33 -19.16 2.64
CA GLY A 394 -5.03 -20.11 1.76
C GLY A 394 -6.54 -20.21 2.03
N SER A 395 -7.27 -20.70 1.03
CA SER A 395 -8.73 -20.78 1.00
C SER A 395 -9.35 -21.53 2.17
N LEU A 396 -8.92 -22.77 2.46
CA LEU A 396 -9.50 -23.57 3.56
C LEU A 396 -9.29 -22.91 4.93
N ARG A 397 -8.11 -22.33 5.17
CA ARG A 397 -7.81 -21.64 6.42
C ARG A 397 -8.62 -20.35 6.56
N THR A 398 -8.89 -19.68 5.44
CA THR A 398 -9.73 -18.47 5.42
C THR A 398 -11.19 -18.81 5.70
N LEU A 399 -11.70 -19.89 5.08
CA LEU A 399 -13.04 -20.39 5.37
C LEU A 399 -13.17 -20.79 6.85
N GLY A 400 -12.21 -21.52 7.38
CA GLY A 400 -12.18 -21.90 8.81
C GLY A 400 -12.09 -20.70 9.74
N ALA A 401 -11.29 -19.67 9.40
CA ALA A 401 -11.21 -18.44 10.17
C ALA A 401 -12.51 -17.64 10.15
N TYR A 402 -13.17 -17.54 8.98
CA TYR A 402 -14.45 -16.86 8.84
C TYR A 402 -15.55 -17.58 9.62
N VAL A 403 -15.74 -18.89 9.40
CA VAL A 403 -16.79 -19.68 10.08
C VAL A 403 -16.51 -19.79 11.58
N GLY A 404 -15.26 -20.03 11.97
CA GLY A 404 -14.88 -20.07 13.39
C GLY A 404 -15.09 -18.72 14.08
N GLY A 405 -14.76 -17.62 13.41
CA GLY A 405 -15.01 -16.26 13.91
C GLY A 405 -16.50 -15.94 14.02
N ALA A 406 -17.30 -16.35 13.03
CA ALA A 406 -18.75 -16.24 13.06
C ALA A 406 -19.35 -16.94 14.29
N LEU A 407 -19.05 -18.23 14.45
CA LEU A 407 -19.53 -19.04 15.58
C LEU A 407 -19.07 -18.47 16.92
N PHE A 408 -17.78 -18.16 17.06
CA PHE A 408 -17.23 -17.64 18.31
C PHE A 408 -17.87 -16.31 18.70
N SER A 409 -17.95 -15.37 17.77
CA SER A 409 -18.54 -14.04 18.04
C SER A 409 -20.02 -14.12 18.40
N SER A 410 -20.81 -14.91 17.66
CA SER A 410 -22.24 -15.14 17.96
C SER A 410 -22.46 -15.79 19.32
N VAL A 411 -21.73 -16.86 19.65
CA VAL A 411 -21.82 -17.52 20.97
C VAL A 411 -21.38 -16.58 22.08
N PHE A 412 -20.29 -15.83 21.87
CA PHE A 412 -19.77 -14.90 22.87
C PHE A 412 -20.80 -13.81 23.20
N VAL A 413 -21.43 -13.22 22.18
CA VAL A 413 -22.50 -12.24 22.38
C VAL A 413 -23.72 -12.85 23.09
N LEU A 414 -24.12 -14.07 22.72
CA LEU A 414 -25.28 -14.76 23.32
C LEU A 414 -25.05 -15.03 24.81
N VAL A 415 -23.86 -15.52 25.19
CA VAL A 415 -23.49 -15.76 26.59
C VAL A 415 -23.49 -14.45 27.40
N LEU A 416 -23.04 -13.34 26.80
CA LEU A 416 -23.06 -12.05 27.48
C LEU A 416 -24.46 -11.48 27.65
N MET A 417 -25.39 -11.76 26.74
CA MET A 417 -26.81 -11.41 26.92
C MET A 417 -27.46 -12.21 28.04
N GLU A 418 -27.22 -13.52 28.06
CA GLU A 418 -27.76 -14.42 29.09
C GLU A 418 -27.29 -13.97 30.48
N ARG A 419 -26.03 -13.51 30.59
CA ARG A 419 -25.44 -12.99 31.82
C ARG A 419 -25.84 -11.54 32.15
N GLY A 420 -26.67 -10.90 31.32
CA GLY A 420 -27.10 -9.52 31.52
C GLY A 420 -25.98 -8.47 31.34
N VAL A 421 -24.85 -8.84 30.75
CA VAL A 421 -23.71 -7.94 30.49
C VAL A 421 -23.98 -7.07 29.26
N VAL A 422 -24.71 -7.59 28.28
CA VAL A 422 -25.17 -6.88 27.07
C VAL A 422 -26.69 -7.00 26.98
N GLY A 423 -27.36 -5.95 26.50
CA GLY A 423 -28.82 -5.98 26.34
C GLY A 423 -29.29 -7.05 25.34
N TYR A 424 -30.44 -7.65 25.62
CA TYR A 424 -31.14 -8.51 24.66
C TYR A 424 -31.46 -7.71 23.39
N GLY A 425 -31.16 -8.28 22.23
CA GLY A 425 -31.39 -7.64 20.94
C GLY A 425 -31.34 -8.63 19.80
N LEU A 426 -31.72 -8.16 18.61
CA LEU A 426 -31.64 -8.91 17.36
C LEU A 426 -30.30 -8.66 16.67
N TYR A 427 -29.59 -9.72 16.27
CA TYR A 427 -28.22 -9.63 15.76
C TYR A 427 -28.14 -10.24 14.36
N VAL A 428 -27.51 -9.50 13.44
CA VAL A 428 -27.25 -9.91 12.05
C VAL A 428 -25.91 -9.33 11.60
N GLY A 429 -25.28 -9.95 10.61
CA GLY A 429 -24.13 -9.36 9.90
C GLY A 429 -22.89 -10.24 9.86
N ALA A 430 -22.16 -10.16 8.76
CA ALA A 430 -20.90 -10.87 8.55
C ALA A 430 -19.72 -10.33 9.37
N SER A 431 -19.92 -9.21 10.07
CA SER A 431 -18.85 -8.40 10.63
C SER A 431 -18.02 -9.11 11.70
N GLY A 432 -18.62 -9.94 12.58
CA GLY A 432 -17.86 -10.73 13.57
C GLY A 432 -16.85 -11.68 12.89
N ALA A 433 -17.26 -12.31 11.79
CA ALA A 433 -16.40 -13.15 10.98
C ALA A 433 -15.32 -12.34 10.23
N ILE A 434 -15.67 -11.17 9.70
CA ILE A 434 -14.72 -10.26 9.05
C ILE A 434 -13.68 -9.75 10.06
N PHE A 435 -14.07 -9.45 11.30
CA PHE A 435 -13.13 -9.07 12.36
C PHE A 435 -12.19 -10.20 12.76
N ALA A 436 -12.63 -11.46 12.70
CA ALA A 436 -11.70 -12.58 12.82
C ALA A 436 -10.65 -12.59 11.70
N LEU A 437 -11.03 -12.25 10.47
CA LEU A 437 -10.06 -12.09 9.37
C LEU A 437 -9.12 -10.90 9.60
N PHE A 438 -9.60 -9.78 10.14
CA PHE A 438 -8.76 -8.67 10.62
C PHE A 438 -7.76 -9.12 11.69
N GLY A 439 -8.19 -9.97 12.63
CA GLY A 439 -7.32 -10.53 13.66
C GLY A 439 -6.22 -11.41 13.06
N VAL A 440 -6.57 -12.30 12.12
CA VAL A 440 -5.61 -13.17 11.45
C VAL A 440 -4.54 -12.34 10.72
N ILE A 441 -4.97 -11.37 9.89
CA ILE A 441 -4.01 -10.55 9.14
C ILE A 441 -3.21 -9.65 10.08
N GLY A 442 -3.81 -9.11 11.14
CA GLY A 442 -3.15 -8.30 12.16
C GLY A 442 -2.02 -9.08 12.85
N ALA A 443 -2.26 -10.33 13.22
CA ALA A 443 -1.24 -11.21 13.81
C ALA A 443 -0.09 -11.46 12.84
N LEU A 444 -0.38 -11.74 11.56
CA LEU A 444 0.65 -11.94 10.53
C LEU A 444 1.50 -10.68 10.32
N ARG A 445 0.89 -9.50 10.20
CA ARG A 445 1.64 -8.24 10.02
C ARG A 445 2.44 -7.86 11.26
N THR A 446 1.91 -8.15 12.45
CA THR A 446 2.64 -7.91 13.70
C THR A 446 3.87 -8.79 13.79
N LYS A 447 3.76 -10.07 13.40
CA LYS A 447 4.94 -10.97 13.31
C LYS A 447 5.97 -10.48 12.31
N ASP A 448 5.54 -10.06 11.11
CA ASP A 448 6.44 -9.51 10.09
C ASP A 448 7.15 -8.26 10.64
N TRP A 449 6.38 -7.34 11.22
CA TRP A 449 6.91 -6.11 11.82
C TRP A 449 7.89 -6.37 12.97
N LEU A 450 7.58 -7.30 13.89
CA LEU A 450 8.47 -7.65 14.99
C LEU A 450 9.79 -8.25 14.53
N ARG A 451 9.79 -8.99 13.41
CA ARG A 451 11.00 -9.61 12.84
C ARG A 451 11.87 -8.63 12.07
N HIS A 452 11.26 -7.61 11.47
CA HIS A 452 11.90 -6.87 10.38
C HIS A 452 11.91 -5.36 10.55
N ARG A 453 10.94 -4.82 11.31
CA ARG A 453 10.70 -3.40 11.58
C ARG A 453 10.73 -2.51 10.32
N ALA A 454 10.45 -3.05 9.13
CA ALA A 454 10.58 -2.30 7.88
C ALA A 454 9.40 -1.32 7.67
N SER A 455 9.65 -0.22 6.96
CA SER A 455 8.63 0.82 6.71
C SER A 455 7.38 0.29 5.99
N LEU A 456 7.55 -0.63 5.04
CA LEU A 456 6.44 -1.28 4.32
C LEU A 456 5.53 -2.09 5.25
N ASP A 457 6.09 -2.75 6.27
CA ASP A 457 5.32 -3.55 7.21
C ASP A 457 4.54 -2.64 8.17
N SER A 458 5.17 -1.56 8.64
CA SER A 458 4.52 -0.51 9.43
C SER A 458 3.34 0.12 8.69
N PHE A 459 3.50 0.46 7.41
CA PHE A 459 2.43 1.02 6.58
C PHE A 459 1.22 0.07 6.49
N ARG A 460 1.46 -1.22 6.31
CA ARG A 460 0.41 -2.24 6.21
C ARG A 460 -0.36 -2.38 7.52
N VAL A 461 0.34 -2.40 8.66
CA VAL A 461 -0.29 -2.40 9.98
C VAL A 461 -1.21 -1.18 10.14
N THR A 462 -0.74 0.01 9.74
CA THR A 462 -1.55 1.24 9.81
C THR A 462 -2.79 1.17 8.92
N VAL A 463 -2.68 0.66 7.69
CA VAL A 463 -3.83 0.51 6.77
C VAL A 463 -4.86 -0.47 7.33
N VAL A 464 -4.42 -1.63 7.85
CA VAL A 464 -5.31 -2.61 8.48
C VAL A 464 -5.99 -2.02 9.72
N GLY A 465 -5.21 -1.38 10.61
CA GLY A 465 -5.73 -0.76 11.82
C GLY A 465 -6.73 0.36 11.53
N PHE A 466 -6.50 1.13 10.47
CA PHE A 466 -7.46 2.15 10.06
C PHE A 466 -8.73 1.56 9.46
N ALA A 467 -8.63 0.56 8.58
CA ALA A 467 -9.82 -0.11 8.04
C ALA A 467 -10.69 -0.69 9.15
N MET A 468 -10.06 -1.24 10.20
CA MET A 468 -10.73 -1.70 11.42
C MET A 468 -11.40 -0.53 12.17
N LEU A 469 -10.71 0.61 12.32
CA LEU A 469 -11.28 1.80 12.97
C LEU A 469 -12.52 2.34 12.24
N VAL A 470 -12.49 2.36 10.90
CA VAL A 470 -13.65 2.76 10.09
C VAL A 470 -14.83 1.83 10.33
N GLN A 471 -14.59 0.52 10.38
CA GLN A 471 -15.65 -0.46 10.59
C GLN A 471 -16.22 -0.39 12.02
N ILE A 472 -15.38 -0.17 13.03
CA ILE A 472 -15.81 0.10 14.42
C ILE A 472 -16.61 1.41 14.50
N ALA A 473 -16.17 2.47 13.82
CA ALA A 473 -16.91 3.73 13.79
C ALA A 473 -18.29 3.56 13.15
N ALA A 474 -18.40 2.72 12.12
CA ALA A 474 -19.69 2.37 11.51
C ALA A 474 -20.63 1.67 12.49
N ASP A 475 -20.13 0.93 13.50
CA ASP A 475 -20.98 0.27 14.50
C ASP A 475 -21.78 1.23 15.38
N PHE A 476 -21.26 2.45 15.58
CA PHE A 476 -21.97 3.49 16.33
C PHE A 476 -23.05 4.19 15.48
N LEU A 477 -23.03 3.96 14.16
CA LEU A 477 -23.92 4.61 13.20
C LEU A 477 -24.98 3.64 12.65
N LEU A 478 -24.72 2.33 12.66
CA LEU A 478 -25.60 1.32 12.09
C LEU A 478 -26.45 0.65 13.17
N PRO A 479 -27.78 0.50 12.95
CA PRO A 479 -28.61 -0.32 13.83
C PRO A 479 -28.23 -1.79 13.76
N LEU A 480 -28.39 -2.51 14.88
CA LEU A 480 -28.19 -3.96 15.00
C LEU A 480 -26.74 -4.45 14.76
N SER A 481 -25.76 -3.54 14.69
CA SER A 481 -24.33 -3.90 14.77
C SER A 481 -23.88 -4.08 16.21
N SER A 482 -22.93 -4.98 16.43
CA SER A 482 -22.40 -5.30 17.75
C SER A 482 -20.90 -5.13 17.84
N LEU A 483 -20.47 -4.08 18.54
CA LEU A 483 -19.06 -3.88 18.88
C LEU A 483 -18.49 -5.09 19.63
N THR A 484 -19.28 -5.70 20.52
CA THR A 484 -18.88 -6.91 21.27
C THR A 484 -18.62 -8.09 20.33
N ALA A 485 -19.44 -8.31 19.31
CA ALA A 485 -19.21 -9.35 18.31
C ALA A 485 -17.93 -9.07 17.49
N HIS A 486 -17.65 -7.81 17.16
CA HIS A 486 -16.45 -7.41 16.43
C HIS A 486 -15.18 -7.62 17.25
N LEU A 487 -15.15 -7.17 18.50
CA LEU A 487 -13.99 -7.31 19.39
C LEU A 487 -13.68 -8.79 19.70
N SER A 488 -14.72 -9.59 19.97
CA SER A 488 -14.56 -11.03 20.20
C SER A 488 -14.11 -11.77 18.96
N GLY A 489 -14.66 -11.44 17.78
CA GLY A 489 -14.21 -11.95 16.49
C GLY A 489 -12.74 -11.63 16.23
N PHE A 490 -12.33 -10.38 16.43
CA PHE A 490 -10.93 -9.95 16.30
C PHE A 490 -9.99 -10.68 17.26
N GLY A 491 -10.38 -10.82 18.53
CA GLY A 491 -9.62 -11.58 19.52
C GLY A 491 -9.42 -13.05 19.10
N PHE A 492 -10.48 -13.71 18.65
CA PHE A 492 -10.40 -15.06 18.09
C PHE A 492 -9.44 -15.12 16.90
N GLY A 493 -9.58 -14.19 15.95
CA GLY A 493 -8.74 -14.08 14.78
C GLY A 493 -7.26 -13.87 15.10
N LEU A 494 -6.96 -13.02 16.08
CA LEU A 494 -5.59 -12.78 16.55
C LEU A 494 -4.95 -14.06 17.06
N VAL A 495 -5.65 -14.78 17.95
CA VAL A 495 -5.16 -16.05 18.51
C VAL A 495 -4.94 -17.06 17.38
N LEU A 496 -5.91 -17.23 16.49
CA LEU A 496 -5.77 -18.13 15.34
C LEU A 496 -4.57 -17.75 14.46
N GLY A 497 -4.42 -16.46 14.15
CA GLY A 497 -3.31 -15.92 13.38
C GLY A 497 -1.93 -16.10 14.03
N MET A 498 -1.87 -16.34 15.36
CA MET A 498 -0.63 -16.72 16.03
C MET A 498 -0.18 -18.13 15.67
N PHE A 499 -1.09 -19.04 15.33
CA PHE A 499 -0.79 -20.43 14.96
C PHE A 499 -0.82 -20.68 13.45
N VAL A 500 -1.53 -19.84 12.70
CA VAL A 500 -1.55 -19.93 11.23
C VAL A 500 -0.31 -19.24 10.65
N GLY A 501 0.44 -19.99 9.84
CA GLY A 501 1.55 -19.47 9.04
C GLY A 501 1.14 -19.18 7.59
N PRO A 502 1.97 -18.43 6.84
CA PRO A 502 1.75 -18.25 5.41
C PRO A 502 1.63 -19.60 4.70
N LYS A 503 0.76 -19.67 3.68
CA LYS A 503 0.60 -20.86 2.85
C LYS A 503 1.97 -21.24 2.28
N ARG A 504 2.54 -22.36 2.76
CA ARG A 504 3.73 -22.98 2.14
C ARG A 504 3.35 -23.38 0.72
N ARG A 505 4.19 -22.97 -0.24
CA ARG A 505 4.05 -23.35 -1.64
C ARG A 505 4.51 -24.77 -1.85
#